data_AF-A0A2E3XQ04-F1
#
_entry.id   AF-A0A2E3XQ04-F1
#
_cell.length_a   1.000
_cell.length_b   1.000
_cell.length_c   1.000
_cell.angle_alpha   90.00
_cell.angle_beta   90.00
_cell.angle_gamma   90.00
#
_symmetry.space_group_name_H-M   'P 1'
#
loop_
_entity.id
_entity.type
_entity.pdbx_description
1 polymer ?
#
loop_
_entity_poly.entity_id
_entity_poly.type
_entity_poly.pdbx_seq_one_letter_code
_entity_poly.pdbx_strand_id
1 'polypeptide(L)'
;MKSLMILSLLTFGFTIQASLDDVYSMVQISTGTWRVTCQSQRIEQASTTEILSEEVCGHATPTPQDCFNATTQGMRSYDYDDLSEIQEINQMCAAGDRTTAPCVTESKRNLKSYEFDQRAEGLELVRACTQGLRRGRSNSRLVNCIGNSTAGLKSYEYDDRAEIIEIVVACGMGNSQTSQCVKNTTRNLRSYDYDDRDEILAIIKSCS
;
A
#
# COMPACT_ATOMS: atom_id res chain seq x y z
N MET A 1 22.43 -62.06 23.32
CA MET A 1 21.27 -61.26 22.89
C MET A 1 21.77 -60.22 21.90
N LYS A 2 21.43 -60.35 20.62
CA LYS A 2 21.82 -59.43 19.54
C LYS A 2 20.69 -58.41 19.38
N SER A 3 20.91 -57.14 19.73
CA SER A 3 19.97 -56.06 19.40
C SER A 3 20.34 -55.47 18.05
N LEU A 4 19.44 -55.62 17.08
CA LEU A 4 19.41 -54.82 15.86
C LEU A 4 19.12 -53.36 16.24
N MET A 5 19.98 -52.43 15.82
CA MET A 5 19.61 -51.03 15.65
C MET A 5 19.25 -50.80 14.18
N ILE A 6 17.97 -50.53 13.93
CA ILE A 6 17.45 -50.11 12.63
C ILE A 6 17.79 -48.62 12.48
N LEU A 7 18.73 -48.32 11.59
CA LEU A 7 19.05 -46.95 11.17
C LEU A 7 18.07 -46.55 10.05
N SER A 8 16.98 -45.85 10.41
CA SER A 8 16.12 -45.15 9.45
C SER A 8 16.46 -43.66 9.50
N LEU A 9 17.34 -43.20 8.60
CA LEU A 9 17.51 -41.78 8.33
C LEU A 9 16.63 -41.42 7.14
N LEU A 10 15.46 -40.88 7.49
CA LEU A 10 14.50 -40.29 6.58
C LEU A 10 15.13 -39.13 5.80
N THR A 11 14.76 -39.12 4.52
CA THR A 11 14.97 -38.09 3.50
C THR A 11 14.80 -36.67 4.01
N PHE A 12 15.82 -35.84 3.79
CA PHE A 12 15.72 -34.38 3.90
C PHE A 12 14.71 -33.88 2.86
N GLY A 13 13.52 -33.49 3.32
CA GLY A 13 12.62 -32.64 2.56
C GLY A 13 13.27 -31.25 2.46
N PHE A 14 13.37 -30.73 1.25
CA PHE A 14 13.82 -29.38 0.98
C PHE A 14 12.98 -28.38 1.77
N THR A 15 13.58 -27.72 2.76
CA THR A 15 13.03 -26.48 3.31
C THR A 15 13.25 -25.39 2.27
N ILE A 16 12.16 -24.83 1.75
CA ILE A 16 12.19 -23.54 1.06
C ILE A 16 12.64 -22.52 2.12
N GLN A 17 13.90 -22.10 2.06
CA GLN A 17 14.38 -20.96 2.85
C GLN A 17 13.75 -19.70 2.25
N ALA A 18 12.76 -19.13 2.93
CA ALA A 18 12.37 -17.74 2.71
C ALA A 18 13.57 -16.88 3.12
N SER A 19 14.13 -16.11 2.18
CA SER A 19 15.22 -15.19 2.48
C SER A 19 14.62 -13.96 3.16
N LEU A 20 15.00 -13.73 4.42
CA LEU A 20 14.65 -12.54 5.21
C LEU A 20 15.91 -11.68 5.41
N ASP A 21 16.70 -11.52 4.36
CA ASP A 21 18.08 -11.04 4.46
C ASP A 21 18.18 -9.62 5.05
N ASP A 22 17.15 -8.78 4.89
CA ASP A 22 17.11 -7.41 5.43
C ASP A 22 16.34 -7.28 6.76
N VAL A 23 15.97 -8.39 7.41
CA VAL A 23 15.28 -8.38 8.71
C VAL A 23 16.28 -8.42 9.86
N TYR A 24 16.24 -7.41 10.75
CA TYR A 24 17.01 -7.38 11.99
C TYR A 24 16.33 -8.16 13.12
N SER A 25 15.02 -8.02 13.30
CA SER A 25 14.27 -8.76 14.31
C SER A 25 12.81 -8.93 13.95
N MET A 26 12.16 -9.95 14.50
CA MET A 26 10.71 -10.14 14.37
C MET A 26 10.12 -10.54 15.70
N VAL A 27 9.04 -9.87 16.10
CA VAL A 27 8.29 -10.15 17.33
C VAL A 27 6.85 -10.36 16.96
N GLN A 28 6.31 -11.55 17.26
CA GLN A 28 4.89 -11.78 17.09
C GLN A 28 4.12 -10.94 18.13
N ILE A 29 3.24 -10.05 17.65
CA ILE A 29 2.44 -9.17 18.51
C ILE A 29 1.01 -9.67 18.69
N SER A 30 0.51 -10.48 17.76
CA SER A 30 -0.76 -11.20 17.86
C SER A 30 -0.77 -12.39 16.89
N THR A 31 -1.79 -13.24 16.97
CA THR A 31 -1.94 -14.39 16.06
C THR A 31 -1.88 -13.93 14.60
N GLY A 32 -0.91 -14.45 13.85
CA GLY A 32 -0.70 -14.10 12.44
C GLY A 32 -0.12 -12.71 12.17
N THR A 33 0.21 -11.90 13.19
CA THR A 33 0.74 -10.53 13.03
C THR A 33 2.07 -10.36 13.76
N TRP A 34 2.99 -9.73 13.06
CA TRP A 34 4.38 -9.59 13.45
C TRP A 34 4.81 -8.13 13.39
N ARG A 35 5.61 -7.73 14.37
CA ARG A 35 6.42 -6.53 14.30
C ARG A 35 7.79 -6.94 13.76
N VAL A 36 8.14 -6.45 12.58
CA VAL A 36 9.40 -6.74 11.90
C VAL A 36 10.28 -5.51 11.95
N THR A 37 11.44 -5.60 12.59
CA THR A 37 12.49 -4.58 12.51
C THR A 37 13.43 -4.95 11.38
N CYS A 38 13.60 -4.08 10.39
CA CYS A 38 14.56 -4.26 9.30
C CYS A 38 15.97 -3.83 9.73
N GLN A 39 17.01 -4.23 9.00
CA GLN A 39 18.40 -3.80 9.21
C GLN A 39 18.57 -2.28 9.19
N SER A 40 17.71 -1.57 8.44
CA SER A 40 17.62 -0.11 8.45
C SER A 40 17.04 0.50 9.73
N GLN A 41 16.79 -0.32 10.77
CA GLN A 41 16.07 0.03 12.00
C GLN A 41 14.61 0.44 11.79
N ARG A 42 14.08 0.30 10.56
CA ARG A 42 12.66 0.49 10.24
C ARG A 42 11.82 -0.59 10.89
N ILE A 43 10.68 -0.22 11.47
CA ILE A 43 9.73 -1.17 12.09
C ILE A 43 8.48 -1.25 11.20
N GLU A 44 8.14 -2.44 10.73
CA GLU A 44 6.95 -2.76 9.95
C GLU A 44 6.01 -3.67 10.75
N GLN A 45 4.70 -3.57 10.53
CA GLN A 45 3.76 -4.60 10.95
C GLN A 45 3.39 -5.45 9.74
N ALA A 46 3.62 -6.76 9.84
CA ALA A 46 3.40 -7.69 8.74
C ALA A 46 2.61 -8.91 9.20
N SER A 47 1.83 -9.46 8.29
CA SER A 47 1.19 -10.75 8.46
C SER A 47 2.19 -11.89 8.24
N THR A 48 1.88 -13.07 8.76
CA THR A 48 2.65 -14.28 8.43
C THR A 48 2.74 -14.49 6.91
N THR A 49 1.68 -14.19 6.17
CA THR A 49 1.66 -14.32 4.71
C THR A 49 2.66 -13.37 4.04
N GLU A 50 2.75 -12.12 4.48
CA GLU A 50 3.71 -11.14 3.94
C GLU A 50 5.16 -11.48 4.25
N ILE A 51 5.41 -12.11 5.41
CA ILE A 51 6.71 -12.68 5.75
C ILE A 51 7.06 -13.82 4.80
N LEU A 52 6.10 -14.72 4.55
CA LEU A 52 6.30 -15.86 3.67
C LEU A 52 6.40 -15.48 2.18
N SER A 53 5.87 -14.32 1.79
CA SER A 53 5.93 -13.80 0.43
C SER A 53 7.06 -12.78 0.22
N GLU A 54 7.99 -12.65 1.18
CA GLU A 54 9.13 -11.72 1.11
C GLU A 54 8.73 -10.25 0.88
N GLU A 55 7.51 -9.87 1.31
CA GLU A 55 6.98 -8.50 1.22
C GLU A 55 7.41 -7.62 2.41
N VAL A 56 8.28 -8.14 3.27
CA VAL A 56 8.86 -7.47 4.45
C VAL A 56 10.34 -7.27 4.26
N CYS A 57 10.81 -6.05 4.54
CA CYS A 57 12.22 -5.70 4.43
C CYS A 57 12.81 -6.19 3.09
N GLY A 58 12.43 -5.56 1.99
CA GLY A 58 12.98 -5.88 0.67
C GLY A 58 12.29 -5.14 -0.47
N HIS A 59 13.09 -4.69 -1.44
CA HIS A 59 12.80 -3.83 -2.61
C HIS A 59 12.68 -2.33 -2.32
N ALA A 60 13.87 -1.70 -2.28
CA ALA A 60 14.13 -0.30 -1.99
C ALA A 60 13.55 0.16 -0.64
N THR A 61 14.26 0.99 0.08
CA THR A 61 13.54 2.01 0.83
C THR A 61 13.03 2.97 -0.22
N PRO A 62 11.71 3.11 -0.47
CA PRO A 62 11.22 4.36 -0.99
C PRO A 62 11.61 5.39 0.04
N THR A 63 12.66 6.10 -0.31
CA THR A 63 13.14 7.20 0.50
C THR A 63 12.07 8.30 0.41
N PRO A 64 12.09 9.30 1.31
CA PRO A 64 11.29 10.51 1.11
C PRO A 64 11.39 11.07 -0.33
N GLN A 65 12.49 10.78 -1.04
CA GLN A 65 12.69 11.10 -2.46
C GLN A 65 11.67 10.45 -3.41
N ASP A 66 11.23 9.21 -3.18
CA ASP A 66 10.27 8.56 -4.08
C ASP A 66 8.90 9.20 -3.95
N CYS A 67 8.48 9.49 -2.73
CA CYS A 67 7.27 10.27 -2.47
C CYS A 67 7.41 11.67 -3.07
N PHE A 68 8.57 12.33 -2.91
CA PHE A 68 8.83 13.62 -3.52
C PHE A 68 8.67 13.56 -5.05
N ASN A 69 9.30 12.58 -5.70
CA ASN A 69 9.24 12.39 -7.15
C ASN A 69 7.79 12.09 -7.61
N ALA A 70 7.08 11.21 -6.91
CA ALA A 70 5.68 10.91 -7.21
C ALA A 70 4.78 12.13 -7.03
N THR A 71 5.07 12.98 -6.04
CA THR A 71 4.34 14.22 -5.77
C THR A 71 4.57 15.24 -6.88
N THR A 72 5.83 15.52 -7.22
CA THR A 72 6.21 16.54 -8.21
C THR A 72 6.01 16.10 -9.66
N GLN A 73 5.80 14.80 -9.90
CA GLN A 73 5.48 14.29 -11.24
C GLN A 73 4.20 14.96 -11.77
N GLY A 74 4.36 15.76 -12.84
CA GLY A 74 3.28 16.50 -13.50
C GLY A 74 3.13 17.96 -13.06
N MET A 75 3.84 18.38 -12.01
CA MET A 75 3.93 19.78 -11.60
C MET A 75 4.93 20.54 -12.46
N ARG A 76 4.83 21.87 -12.48
CA ARG A 76 5.85 22.71 -13.09
C ARG A 76 6.96 22.98 -12.08
N SER A 77 8.17 23.22 -12.56
CA SER A 77 9.34 23.37 -11.68
C SER A 77 9.21 24.51 -10.68
N TYR A 78 8.48 25.58 -11.04
CA TYR A 78 8.24 26.73 -10.16
C TYR A 78 7.30 26.44 -8.98
N ASP A 79 6.67 25.26 -8.95
CA ASP A 79 5.87 24.81 -7.81
C ASP A 79 6.75 24.14 -6.72
N TYR A 80 8.04 23.90 -7.01
CA TYR A 80 8.97 23.22 -6.10
C TYR A 80 10.44 23.64 -6.30
N ASP A 81 10.72 24.86 -6.75
CA ASP A 81 12.08 25.36 -6.98
C ASP A 81 12.68 26.10 -5.78
N ASP A 82 11.86 26.44 -4.78
CA ASP A 82 12.32 27.03 -3.54
C ASP A 82 12.61 26.00 -2.45
N LEU A 83 13.63 26.27 -1.62
CA LEU A 83 14.03 25.40 -0.52
C LEU A 83 12.87 25.11 0.45
N SER A 84 12.03 26.12 0.75
CA SER A 84 10.87 25.95 1.62
C SER A 84 9.82 25.00 1.05
N GLU A 85 9.63 25.01 -0.27
CA GLU A 85 8.66 24.15 -0.95
C GLU A 85 9.13 22.71 -0.98
N ILE A 86 10.41 22.52 -1.30
CA ILE A 86 11.07 21.21 -1.22
C ILE A 86 11.00 20.66 0.21
N GLN A 87 11.24 21.50 1.22
CA GLN A 87 11.15 21.10 2.62
C GLN A 87 9.72 20.71 3.01
N GLU A 88 8.71 21.46 2.56
CA GLU A 88 7.30 21.14 2.83
C GLU A 88 6.90 19.77 2.25
N ILE A 89 7.23 19.53 0.97
CA ILE A 89 6.95 18.23 0.32
C ILE A 89 7.67 17.10 1.07
N ASN A 90 8.95 17.29 1.39
CA ASN A 90 9.73 16.29 2.13
C ASN A 90 9.19 16.04 3.55
N GLN A 91 8.71 17.07 4.26
CA GLN A 91 8.08 16.91 5.57
C GLN A 91 6.79 16.08 5.48
N MET A 92 5.97 16.34 4.47
CA MET A 92 4.73 15.59 4.22
C MET A 92 5.04 14.13 3.85
N CYS A 93 6.04 13.91 2.98
CA CYS A 93 6.52 12.58 2.63
C CYS A 93 7.14 11.83 3.81
N ALA A 94 7.84 12.52 4.71
CA ALA A 94 8.41 11.94 5.93
C ALA A 94 7.33 11.53 6.96
N ALA A 95 6.13 12.10 6.87
CA ALA A 95 4.99 11.70 7.68
C ALA A 95 4.34 10.40 7.19
N GLY A 96 4.66 9.98 5.97
CA GLY A 96 4.24 8.73 5.36
C GLY A 96 5.24 7.60 5.59
N ASP A 97 5.05 6.52 4.83
CA ASP A 97 6.00 5.43 4.74
C ASP A 97 6.29 5.10 3.26
N ARG A 98 6.91 3.93 3.04
CA ARG A 98 7.28 3.41 1.72
C ARG A 98 6.14 3.29 0.71
N THR A 99 4.89 3.41 1.14
CA THR A 99 3.69 3.22 0.31
C THR A 99 3.10 4.52 -0.21
N THR A 100 3.54 5.63 0.35
CA THR A 100 3.04 6.96 0.01
C THR A 100 3.25 7.23 -1.47
N ALA A 101 4.44 6.90 -2.01
CA ALA A 101 4.73 7.12 -3.42
C ALA A 101 3.85 6.24 -4.35
N PRO A 102 3.78 4.90 -4.17
CA PRO A 102 2.84 4.07 -4.93
C PRO A 102 1.38 4.52 -4.84
N CYS A 103 0.92 4.93 -3.66
CA CYS A 103 -0.45 5.45 -3.49
C CYS A 103 -0.67 6.75 -4.27
N VAL A 104 0.27 7.69 -4.22
CA VAL A 104 0.20 8.95 -4.99
C VAL A 104 0.21 8.65 -6.50
N THR A 105 1.09 7.76 -6.95
CA THR A 105 1.15 7.34 -8.35
C THR A 105 -0.16 6.70 -8.82
N GLU A 106 -0.71 5.75 -8.06
CA GLU A 106 -1.97 5.11 -8.43
C GLU A 106 -3.14 6.10 -8.40
N SER A 107 -3.15 7.04 -7.44
CA SER A 107 -4.18 8.07 -7.36
C SER A 107 -4.16 9.02 -8.56
N LYS A 108 -2.97 9.32 -9.12
CA LYS A 108 -2.83 10.16 -10.31
C LYS A 108 -3.21 9.48 -11.62
N ARG A 109 -3.35 8.14 -11.64
CA ARG A 109 -3.41 7.33 -12.86
C ARG A 109 -4.50 7.75 -13.85
N ASN A 110 -5.65 8.19 -13.36
CA ASN A 110 -6.79 8.62 -14.18
C ASN A 110 -7.12 10.11 -14.03
N LEU A 111 -6.35 10.84 -13.22
CA LEU A 111 -6.49 12.28 -13.10
C LEU A 111 -5.91 12.95 -14.35
N LYS A 112 -6.55 14.02 -14.80
CA LYS A 112 -5.97 14.91 -15.80
C LYS A 112 -4.84 15.72 -15.15
N SER A 113 -3.84 16.13 -15.93
CA SER A 113 -2.65 16.79 -15.36
C SER A 113 -2.97 18.03 -14.54
N TYR A 114 -4.02 18.78 -14.90
CA TYR A 114 -4.44 19.99 -14.18
C TYR A 114 -5.07 19.71 -12.81
N GLU A 115 -5.36 18.45 -12.47
CA GLU A 115 -5.84 18.04 -11.15
C GLU A 115 -4.70 17.86 -10.15
N PHE A 116 -3.44 17.93 -10.58
CA PHE A 116 -2.27 17.75 -9.73
C PHE A 116 -1.04 18.55 -10.19
N ASP A 117 -1.24 19.62 -10.95
CA ASP A 117 -0.15 20.43 -11.49
C ASP A 117 0.35 21.50 -10.52
N GLN A 118 -0.41 21.79 -9.45
CA GLN A 118 -0.01 22.72 -8.40
C GLN A 118 0.51 21.98 -7.16
N ARG A 119 1.49 22.57 -6.47
CA ARG A 119 2.06 22.00 -5.23
C ARG A 119 1.00 21.61 -4.20
N ALA A 120 0.04 22.49 -3.95
CA ALA A 120 -1.02 22.26 -2.96
C ALA A 120 -1.84 20.98 -3.24
N GLU A 121 -2.07 20.67 -4.52
CA GLU A 121 -2.86 19.53 -4.98
C GLU A 121 -2.10 18.22 -4.81
N GLY A 122 -0.81 18.20 -5.14
CA GLY A 122 0.03 17.03 -4.86
C GLY A 122 0.20 16.81 -3.36
N LEU A 123 0.34 17.87 -2.56
CA LEU A 123 0.36 17.75 -1.10
C LEU A 123 -0.95 17.21 -0.53
N GLU A 124 -2.08 17.51 -1.18
CA GLU A 124 -3.39 16.95 -0.83
C GLU A 124 -3.43 15.43 -1.04
N LEU A 125 -2.94 14.96 -2.20
CA LEU A 125 -2.81 13.53 -2.50
C LEU A 125 -1.86 12.83 -1.52
N VAL A 126 -0.70 13.42 -1.24
CA VAL A 126 0.24 12.91 -0.23
C VAL A 126 -0.44 12.82 1.13
N ARG A 127 -1.20 13.86 1.52
CA ARG A 127 -1.94 13.85 2.80
C ARG A 127 -2.96 12.73 2.85
N ALA A 128 -3.75 12.53 1.80
CA ALA A 128 -4.73 11.45 1.73
C ALA A 128 -4.06 10.08 1.86
N CYS A 129 -2.98 9.85 1.09
CA CYS A 129 -2.20 8.62 1.15
C CYS A 129 -1.57 8.40 2.53
N THR A 130 -0.92 9.41 3.13
CA THR A 130 -0.32 9.31 4.47
C THR A 130 -1.34 9.10 5.59
N GLN A 131 -2.51 9.75 5.52
CA GLN A 131 -3.59 9.54 6.49
C GLN A 131 -4.21 8.14 6.37
N GLY A 132 -4.37 7.62 5.15
CA GLY A 132 -4.83 6.25 4.92
C GLY A 132 -3.90 5.20 5.55
N LEU A 133 -2.60 5.48 5.58
CA LEU A 133 -1.57 4.56 6.10
C LEU A 133 -1.47 4.54 7.63
N ARG A 134 -1.71 5.69 8.27
CA ARG A 134 -1.72 5.81 9.75
C ARG A 134 -2.77 4.95 10.45
N ARG A 135 -3.72 4.38 9.70
CA ARG A 135 -4.75 3.45 10.19
C ARG A 135 -4.37 1.97 10.01
N GLY A 136 -3.12 1.70 9.62
CA GLY A 136 -2.35 0.53 10.09
C GLY A 136 -2.16 -0.62 9.11
N ARG A 137 -1.68 -0.41 7.86
CA ARG A 137 -1.40 -1.54 6.93
C ARG A 137 -0.29 -1.36 5.90
N SER A 138 0.25 -2.53 5.53
CA SER A 138 1.20 -2.84 4.46
C SER A 138 0.86 -2.26 3.08
N ASN A 139 1.94 -1.91 2.38
CA ASN A 139 2.11 -1.41 1.03
C ASN A 139 1.17 -1.91 -0.04
N SER A 140 1.03 -3.22 -0.14
CA SER A 140 0.25 -3.84 -1.20
C SER A 140 -1.23 -3.58 -0.98
N ARG A 141 -1.70 -3.40 0.25
CA ARG A 141 -3.14 -3.43 0.58
C ARG A 141 -3.88 -2.15 0.23
N LEU A 142 -3.30 -0.99 0.49
CA LEU A 142 -3.92 0.30 0.14
C LEU A 142 -4.00 0.45 -1.37
N VAL A 143 -2.88 0.22 -2.06
CA VAL A 143 -2.80 0.29 -3.53
C VAL A 143 -3.71 -0.77 -4.18
N ASN A 144 -3.73 -2.01 -3.68
CA ASN A 144 -4.64 -3.03 -4.18
C ASN A 144 -6.10 -2.68 -3.91
N CYS A 145 -6.43 -2.06 -2.78
CA CYS A 145 -7.79 -1.62 -2.52
C CYS A 145 -8.22 -0.56 -3.55
N ILE A 146 -7.40 0.47 -3.76
CA ILE A 146 -7.65 1.52 -4.75
C ILE A 146 -7.84 0.88 -6.13
N GLY A 147 -6.87 0.06 -6.57
CA GLY A 147 -6.92 -0.59 -7.89
C GLY A 147 -8.11 -1.54 -8.07
N ASN A 148 -8.48 -2.35 -7.06
CA ASN A 148 -9.65 -3.22 -7.16
C ASN A 148 -10.97 -2.43 -7.14
N SER A 149 -10.99 -1.28 -6.46
CA SER A 149 -12.16 -0.41 -6.38
C SER A 149 -12.38 0.35 -7.69
N THR A 150 -11.31 0.78 -8.34
CA THR A 150 -11.38 1.55 -9.59
C THR A 150 -11.39 0.68 -10.86
N ALA A 151 -11.08 -0.61 -10.76
CA ALA A 151 -11.03 -1.52 -11.92
C ALA A 151 -12.36 -1.67 -12.67
N GLY A 152 -13.49 -1.49 -11.99
CA GLY A 152 -14.83 -1.55 -12.59
C GLY A 152 -15.35 -0.21 -13.10
N LEU A 153 -14.75 0.89 -12.62
CA LEU A 153 -15.23 2.23 -12.87
C LEU A 153 -14.75 2.73 -14.22
N LYS A 154 -15.61 3.46 -14.92
CA LYS A 154 -15.19 4.25 -16.07
C LYS A 154 -14.36 5.43 -15.56
N SER A 155 -13.38 5.87 -16.35
CA SER A 155 -12.42 6.88 -15.91
C SER A 155 -13.07 8.19 -15.45
N TYR A 156 -14.21 8.58 -16.03
CA TYR A 156 -14.93 9.80 -15.67
C TYR A 156 -15.70 9.73 -14.34
N GLU A 157 -15.76 8.56 -13.70
CA GLU A 157 -16.39 8.39 -12.38
C GLU A 157 -15.41 8.76 -11.24
N TYR A 158 -14.13 8.96 -11.57
CA TYR A 158 -13.06 9.27 -10.62
C TYR A 158 -11.91 10.05 -11.27
N ASP A 159 -12.21 10.93 -12.24
CA ASP A 159 -11.21 11.76 -12.92
C ASP A 159 -10.91 13.09 -12.22
N ASP A 160 -11.62 13.40 -11.13
CA ASP A 160 -11.36 14.56 -10.29
C ASP A 160 -10.57 14.17 -9.02
N ARG A 161 -9.67 15.07 -8.58
CA ARG A 161 -8.79 14.82 -7.42
C ARG A 161 -9.58 14.51 -6.14
N ALA A 162 -10.68 15.20 -5.90
CA ALA A 162 -11.51 14.99 -4.71
C ALA A 162 -12.09 13.57 -4.67
N GLU A 163 -12.50 13.03 -5.82
CA GLU A 163 -13.14 11.72 -5.95
C GLU A 163 -12.17 10.59 -5.64
N ILE A 164 -10.96 10.67 -6.19
CA ILE A 164 -9.94 9.66 -5.88
C ILE A 164 -9.48 9.76 -4.43
N ILE A 165 -9.43 10.96 -3.85
CA ILE A 165 -9.14 11.14 -2.41
C ILE A 165 -10.19 10.43 -1.55
N GLU A 166 -11.48 10.51 -1.91
CA GLU A 166 -12.52 9.78 -1.18
C GLU A 166 -12.30 8.26 -1.21
N ILE A 167 -11.94 7.71 -2.38
CA ILE A 167 -11.61 6.28 -2.52
C ILE A 167 -10.37 5.92 -1.69
N VAL A 168 -9.30 6.72 -1.75
CA VAL A 168 -8.06 6.52 -0.98
C VAL A 168 -8.36 6.50 0.51
N VAL A 169 -9.16 7.45 1.00
CA VAL A 169 -9.54 7.55 2.42
C VAL A 169 -10.42 6.37 2.82
N ALA A 170 -11.40 5.98 2.00
CA ALA A 170 -12.24 4.81 2.28
C ALA A 170 -11.42 3.52 2.36
N CYS A 171 -10.50 3.30 1.40
CA CYS A 171 -9.58 2.17 1.43
C CYS A 171 -8.63 2.19 2.62
N GLY A 172 -8.15 3.37 3.02
CA GLY A 172 -7.33 3.57 4.22
C GLY A 172 -8.08 3.33 5.53
N MET A 173 -9.40 3.50 5.55
CA MET A 173 -10.26 3.23 6.71
C MET A 173 -10.55 1.75 6.93
N GLY A 174 -10.41 0.92 5.90
CA GLY A 174 -10.89 -0.45 5.94
C GLY A 174 -10.12 -1.37 6.87
N ASN A 175 -10.49 -2.64 6.80
CA ASN A 175 -9.90 -3.96 7.09
C ASN A 175 -8.66 -4.53 6.36
N SER A 176 -7.90 -5.48 6.95
CA SER A 176 -6.84 -6.20 6.19
C SER A 176 -7.44 -7.06 5.09
N GLN A 177 -8.74 -7.33 5.21
CA GLN A 177 -9.54 -8.06 4.26
C GLN A 177 -10.27 -7.15 3.25
N THR A 178 -10.24 -5.81 3.41
CA THR A 178 -11.05 -4.88 2.58
C THR A 178 -10.81 -5.09 1.10
N SER A 179 -9.55 -5.05 0.67
CA SER A 179 -9.22 -5.22 -0.75
C SER A 179 -9.70 -6.58 -1.29
N GLN A 180 -9.62 -7.65 -0.49
CA GLN A 180 -10.07 -8.97 -0.91
C GLN A 180 -11.59 -9.09 -0.91
N CYS A 181 -12.26 -8.46 0.06
CA CYS A 181 -13.71 -8.34 0.13
C CYS A 181 -14.25 -7.58 -1.07
N VAL A 182 -13.75 -6.35 -1.34
CA VAL A 182 -14.11 -5.54 -2.52
C VAL A 182 -13.98 -6.37 -3.79
N LYS A 183 -12.80 -6.98 -3.99
CA LYS A 183 -12.53 -7.83 -5.17
C LYS A 183 -13.49 -9.01 -5.31
N ASN A 184 -13.86 -9.66 -4.21
CA ASN A 184 -14.79 -10.79 -4.25
C ASN A 184 -16.24 -10.31 -4.46
N THR A 185 -16.63 -9.19 -3.87
CA THR A 185 -17.95 -8.59 -4.04
C THR A 185 -18.15 -8.18 -5.49
N THR A 186 -17.24 -7.40 -6.08
CA THR A 186 -17.35 -6.94 -7.48
C THR A 186 -17.34 -8.09 -8.49
N ARG A 187 -16.64 -9.20 -8.19
CA ARG A 187 -16.69 -10.43 -9.03
C ARG A 187 -18.05 -11.13 -9.05
N ASN A 188 -18.86 -10.97 -8.01
CA ASN A 188 -20.17 -11.62 -7.89
C ASN A 188 -21.32 -10.70 -8.29
N LEU A 189 -21.04 -9.41 -8.48
CA LEU A 189 -21.98 -8.41 -8.97
C LEU A 189 -21.88 -8.31 -10.50
N ARG A 190 -22.92 -7.78 -11.13
CA ARG A 190 -22.82 -7.39 -12.54
C ARG A 190 -22.12 -6.04 -12.61
N SER A 191 -21.44 -5.76 -13.72
CA SER A 191 -20.62 -4.56 -13.85
C SER A 191 -21.40 -3.26 -13.61
N TYR A 192 -22.71 -3.23 -13.88
CA TYR A 192 -23.56 -2.06 -13.66
C TYR A 192 -24.06 -1.90 -12.20
N ASP A 193 -23.78 -2.87 -11.32
CA ASP A 193 -24.10 -2.77 -9.89
C ASP A 193 -22.92 -2.15 -9.10
N TYR A 194 -21.85 -1.78 -9.80
CA TYR A 194 -20.65 -1.14 -9.24
C TYR A 194 -19.92 -0.27 -10.30
N ASP A 195 -20.64 0.30 -11.27
CA ASP A 195 -20.03 1.14 -12.31
C ASP A 195 -19.97 2.62 -11.97
N ASP A 196 -20.53 3.04 -10.83
CA ASP A 196 -20.37 4.38 -10.30
C ASP A 196 -19.56 4.45 -8.99
N ARG A 197 -19.03 5.64 -8.73
CA ARG A 197 -18.16 5.91 -7.58
C ARG A 197 -18.85 5.66 -6.24
N ASP A 198 -20.12 6.06 -6.12
CA ASP A 198 -20.84 6.00 -4.85
C ASP A 198 -21.17 4.55 -4.47
N GLU A 199 -21.48 3.71 -5.46
CA GLU A 199 -21.63 2.25 -5.33
C GLU A 199 -20.33 1.60 -4.84
N ILE A 200 -19.19 1.95 -5.45
CA ILE A 200 -17.89 1.43 -5.01
C ILE A 200 -17.54 1.88 -3.60
N LEU A 201 -17.79 3.15 -3.25
CA LEU A 201 -17.58 3.63 -1.88
C LEU A 201 -18.47 2.89 -0.88
N ALA A 202 -19.71 2.57 -1.25
CA ALA A 202 -20.59 1.75 -0.42
C ALA A 202 -20.04 0.33 -0.23
N ILE A 203 -19.50 -0.28 -1.29
CA ILE A 203 -18.85 -1.60 -1.21
C ILE A 203 -17.62 -1.55 -0.30
N ILE A 204 -16.72 -0.57 -0.46
CA ILE A 204 -15.54 -0.42 0.40
C ILE A 204 -15.96 -0.29 1.87
N LYS A 205 -16.96 0.56 2.16
CA LYS A 205 -17.47 0.76 3.53
C LYS A 205 -18.08 -0.52 4.12
N SER A 206 -18.77 -1.33 3.31
CA SER A 206 -19.31 -2.62 3.76
C SER A 206 -18.23 -3.67 4.06
N CYS A 207 -17.07 -3.54 3.42
CA CYS A 207 -15.91 -4.42 3.56
C CYS A 207 -14.90 -3.99 4.63
N SER A 208 -15.14 -2.84 5.27
CA SER A 208 -14.22 -2.16 6.20
C SER A 208 -14.35 -2.65 7.64
#